data_AF-A0A661G6Z7-F1
#
_entry.id   AF-A0A661G6Z7-F1
#
_cell.length_a   1.000
_cell.length_b   1.000
_cell.length_c   1.000
_cell.angle_alpha   90.00
_cell.angle_beta   90.00
_cell.angle_gamma   90.00
#
_symmetry.space_group_name_H-M   'P 1'
#
loop_
_entity.id
_entity.type
_entity.pdbx_description
1 polymer ?
#
loop_
_entity_poly.entity_id
_entity_poly.type
_entity_poly.pdbx_seq_one_letter_code
_entity_poly.pdbx_strand_id
1 'polypeptide(L)'
;MANIDDILHALNKNKIRATYGAIGQALGVPAIAVGRILGSKRPEASWVVSASTGQPSGYSANEIHTDLLAKDKVIKTGSELQSMLETRTTETSRLIGLDLAWNCEKNGSGLATGRIDGNAIVLEDVQSGIRGLKFIRDAVISTSGVTGIAIDAPLIIKNATGGRRCEKELSDKYRRYSAGAYPSNLGMKWKSGLALAESLEDNGFVHLGNKDGKWQIECYPHPAMIEIFGLNERLKYKRKKNMSTQDARDGQTKLANLIRGLENHQKLPLVIEEKAQSFLDDNRISTLQPSALKHNEDGLDAIICLYIAAVYSTGSNYQCFGDSETGYIIVPS
;
A
#
# COMPACT_ATOMS: atom_id res chain seq x y z
N MET A 1 -9.36 -21.08 -1.52
CA MET A 1 -10.68 -21.22 -2.17
C MET A 1 -11.40 -19.89 -2.03
N ALA A 2 -11.88 -19.31 -3.12
CA ALA A 2 -12.64 -18.06 -3.08
C ALA A 2 -13.98 -18.28 -2.35
N ASN A 3 -14.42 -17.31 -1.56
CA ASN A 3 -15.76 -17.36 -0.95
C ASN A 3 -16.81 -16.78 -1.93
N ILE A 4 -18.10 -16.92 -1.62
CA ILE A 4 -19.17 -16.44 -2.53
C ILE A 4 -19.15 -14.92 -2.73
N ASP A 5 -18.77 -14.15 -1.71
CA ASP A 5 -18.75 -12.70 -1.76
C ASP A 5 -17.64 -12.20 -2.69
N ASP A 6 -16.46 -12.83 -2.65
CA ASP A 6 -15.36 -12.54 -3.57
C ASP A 6 -15.78 -12.78 -5.03
N ILE A 7 -16.50 -13.89 -5.25
CA ILE A 7 -16.99 -14.26 -6.59
C ILE A 7 -18.04 -13.24 -7.05
N LEU A 8 -19.03 -12.92 -6.23
CA LEU A 8 -20.06 -11.94 -6.59
C LEU A 8 -19.45 -10.57 -6.85
N HIS A 9 -18.54 -10.12 -6.01
CA HIS A 9 -17.81 -8.88 -6.22
C HIS A 9 -17.08 -8.88 -7.57
N ALA A 10 -16.41 -9.98 -7.92
CA ALA A 10 -15.71 -10.11 -9.20
C ALA A 10 -16.68 -10.09 -10.40
N LEU A 11 -17.81 -10.79 -10.33
CA LEU A 11 -18.81 -10.80 -11.39
C LEU A 11 -19.45 -9.42 -11.60
N ASN A 12 -19.80 -8.73 -10.50
CA ASN A 12 -20.36 -7.38 -10.55
C ASN A 12 -19.38 -6.39 -11.18
N LYS A 13 -18.13 -6.36 -10.71
CA LYS A 13 -17.10 -5.46 -11.26
C LYS A 13 -16.83 -5.71 -12.73
N ASN A 14 -16.76 -6.99 -13.14
CA ASN A 14 -16.49 -7.36 -14.53
C ASN A 14 -17.72 -7.34 -15.44
N LYS A 15 -18.92 -7.12 -14.88
CA LYS A 15 -20.21 -7.19 -15.59
C LYS A 15 -20.31 -8.45 -16.44
N ILE A 16 -20.02 -9.59 -15.82
CA ILE A 16 -19.96 -10.89 -16.51
C ILE A 16 -20.79 -11.92 -15.75
N ARG A 17 -21.50 -12.74 -16.52
CA ARG A 17 -22.35 -13.80 -15.98
C ARG A 17 -21.53 -15.07 -15.75
N ALA A 18 -21.88 -15.83 -14.73
CA ALA A 18 -21.35 -17.16 -14.48
C ALA A 18 -22.47 -18.16 -14.19
N THR A 19 -22.31 -19.40 -14.62
CA THR A 19 -23.34 -20.42 -14.38
C THR A 19 -23.32 -20.93 -12.93
N TYR A 20 -24.47 -21.36 -12.40
CA TYR A 20 -24.53 -22.07 -11.11
C TYR A 20 -23.53 -23.24 -11.03
N GLY A 21 -23.30 -23.93 -12.16
CA GLY A 21 -22.31 -25.00 -12.26
C GLY A 21 -20.87 -24.53 -12.04
N ALA A 22 -20.48 -23.42 -12.69
CA ALA A 22 -19.17 -22.80 -12.51
C ALA A 22 -18.95 -22.35 -11.06
N ILE A 23 -19.95 -21.70 -10.44
CA ILE A 23 -19.89 -21.27 -9.05
C ILE A 23 -19.75 -22.48 -8.11
N GLY A 24 -20.57 -23.52 -8.32
CA GLY A 24 -20.53 -24.73 -7.49
C GLY A 24 -19.16 -25.40 -7.54
N GLN A 25 -18.57 -25.53 -8.73
CA GLN A 25 -17.22 -26.06 -8.90
C GLN A 25 -16.16 -25.23 -8.17
N ALA A 26 -16.22 -23.89 -8.27
CA ALA A 26 -15.26 -23.01 -7.60
C ALA A 26 -15.38 -23.03 -6.07
N LEU A 27 -16.58 -23.21 -5.53
CA LEU A 27 -16.85 -23.31 -4.10
C LEU A 27 -16.69 -24.72 -3.53
N GLY A 28 -16.50 -25.74 -4.38
CA GLY A 28 -16.48 -27.15 -3.95
C GLY A 28 -17.84 -27.66 -3.47
N VAL A 29 -18.95 -27.14 -4.00
CA VAL A 29 -20.32 -27.51 -3.61
C VAL A 29 -21.17 -27.88 -4.82
N PRO A 30 -22.23 -28.71 -4.66
CA PRO A 30 -23.16 -28.97 -5.75
C PRO A 30 -23.83 -27.69 -6.25
N ALA A 31 -24.03 -27.57 -7.57
CA ALA A 31 -24.64 -26.39 -8.20
C ALA A 31 -26.03 -26.03 -7.61
N ILE A 32 -26.80 -27.03 -7.19
CA ILE A 32 -28.11 -26.84 -6.55
C ILE A 32 -28.01 -26.14 -5.18
N ALA A 33 -26.88 -26.24 -4.50
CA ALA A 33 -26.65 -25.56 -3.22
C ALA A 33 -26.32 -24.07 -3.39
N VAL A 34 -25.81 -23.66 -4.55
CA VAL A 34 -25.37 -22.28 -4.82
C VAL A 34 -26.52 -21.28 -4.62
N GLY A 35 -27.74 -21.61 -5.04
CA GLY A 35 -28.90 -20.73 -4.86
C GLY A 35 -29.16 -20.39 -3.38
N ARG A 36 -28.95 -21.35 -2.47
CA ARG A 36 -29.07 -21.11 -1.03
C ARG A 36 -27.91 -20.25 -0.50
N ILE A 37 -26.70 -20.46 -1.02
CA ILE A 37 -25.49 -19.72 -0.62
C ILE A 37 -25.57 -18.25 -1.06
N LEU A 38 -26.19 -17.96 -2.22
CA LEU A 38 -26.38 -16.60 -2.71
C LEU A 38 -27.30 -15.74 -1.82
N GLY A 39 -28.15 -16.38 -1.02
CA GLY A 39 -29.09 -15.71 -0.13
C GLY A 39 -30.25 -15.03 -0.88
N SER A 40 -30.63 -13.85 -0.41
CA SER A 40 -31.74 -13.07 -0.98
C SER A 40 -31.44 -12.62 -2.42
N LYS A 41 -32.47 -12.68 -3.28
CA LYS A 41 -32.40 -12.21 -4.67
C LYS A 41 -32.19 -10.70 -4.67
N ARG A 42 -31.23 -10.26 -5.46
CA ARG A 42 -30.81 -8.86 -5.60
C ARG A 42 -29.99 -8.69 -6.87
N PRO A 43 -29.90 -7.47 -7.44
CA PRO A 43 -29.11 -7.22 -8.65
C PRO A 43 -27.71 -7.81 -8.59
N GLU A 44 -27.03 -7.71 -7.45
CA GLU A 44 -25.66 -8.19 -7.27
C GLU A 44 -25.53 -9.71 -7.37
N ALA A 45 -26.57 -10.47 -7.03
CA ALA A 45 -26.58 -11.93 -7.13
C ALA A 45 -27.11 -12.43 -8.49
N SER A 46 -27.75 -11.55 -9.27
CA SER A 46 -28.37 -11.88 -10.56
C SER A 46 -27.37 -12.25 -11.66
N TRP A 47 -26.07 -12.01 -11.45
CA TRP A 47 -24.99 -12.46 -12.34
C TRP A 47 -24.81 -13.98 -12.37
N VAL A 48 -25.38 -14.71 -11.40
CA VAL A 48 -25.38 -16.18 -11.38
C VAL A 48 -26.59 -16.73 -12.13
N VAL A 49 -26.34 -17.33 -13.27
CA VAL A 49 -27.37 -17.64 -14.27
C VAL A 49 -27.48 -19.13 -14.56
N SER A 50 -28.64 -19.54 -15.07
CA SER A 50 -28.81 -20.88 -15.64
C SER A 50 -27.96 -21.04 -16.91
N ALA A 51 -27.33 -22.21 -17.06
CA ALA A 51 -26.56 -22.53 -18.25
C ALA A 51 -27.41 -22.63 -19.53
N SER A 52 -28.70 -22.96 -19.40
CA SER A 52 -29.61 -23.10 -20.55
C SER A 52 -30.22 -21.78 -20.99
N THR A 53 -30.57 -20.89 -20.06
CA THR A 53 -31.28 -19.65 -20.38
C THR A 53 -30.36 -18.42 -20.41
N GLY A 54 -29.19 -18.48 -19.76
CA GLY A 54 -28.35 -17.30 -19.55
C GLY A 54 -28.99 -16.24 -18.64
N GLN A 55 -30.04 -16.61 -17.91
CA GLN A 55 -30.82 -15.77 -16.99
C GLN A 55 -30.76 -16.31 -15.55
N PRO A 56 -30.84 -15.45 -14.53
CA PRO A 56 -30.92 -15.87 -13.14
C PRO A 56 -32.29 -16.52 -12.83
N SER A 57 -32.28 -17.61 -12.07
CA SER A 57 -33.47 -18.43 -11.86
C SER A 57 -34.42 -17.81 -10.83
N GLY A 58 -35.63 -17.46 -11.25
CA GLY A 58 -36.70 -16.98 -10.38
C GLY A 58 -36.57 -15.52 -9.93
N TYR A 59 -35.74 -14.72 -10.60
CA TYR A 59 -35.61 -13.29 -10.35
C TYR A 59 -36.69 -12.51 -11.10
N SER A 60 -37.22 -11.47 -10.48
CA SER A 60 -38.08 -10.47 -11.11
C SER A 60 -37.26 -9.33 -11.74
N ALA A 61 -37.88 -8.52 -12.60
CA ALA A 61 -37.16 -7.54 -13.42
C ALA A 61 -36.37 -6.49 -12.60
N ASN A 62 -36.86 -6.09 -11.42
CA ASN A 62 -36.19 -5.16 -10.51
C ASN A 62 -35.09 -5.81 -9.65
N GLU A 63 -35.03 -7.15 -9.60
CA GLU A 63 -33.97 -7.90 -8.90
C GLU A 63 -32.81 -8.24 -9.84
N ILE A 64 -32.92 -7.94 -11.14
CA ILE A 64 -31.89 -8.20 -12.15
C ILE A 64 -31.02 -6.96 -12.34
N HIS A 65 -29.70 -7.16 -12.38
CA HIS A 65 -28.76 -6.09 -12.69
C HIS A 65 -29.02 -5.56 -14.11
N THR A 66 -29.08 -4.23 -14.26
CA THR A 66 -29.39 -3.58 -15.55
C THR A 66 -28.45 -4.00 -16.67
N ASP A 67 -27.18 -4.21 -16.32
CA ASP A 67 -26.12 -4.60 -17.25
C ASP A 67 -25.98 -6.11 -17.44
N LEU A 68 -26.92 -6.94 -16.97
CA LEU A 68 -26.79 -8.41 -16.99
C LEU A 68 -26.44 -8.95 -18.38
N LEU A 69 -27.02 -8.36 -19.42
CA LEU A 69 -26.85 -8.75 -20.83
C LEU A 69 -25.82 -7.91 -21.59
N ALA A 70 -25.05 -7.05 -20.90
CA ALA A 70 -24.08 -6.16 -21.55
C ALA A 70 -22.91 -6.90 -22.23
N LYS A 71 -22.64 -8.15 -21.83
CA LYS A 71 -21.64 -9.03 -22.45
C LYS A 71 -22.28 -10.37 -22.81
N ASP A 72 -22.04 -10.84 -24.04
CA ASP A 72 -22.54 -12.16 -24.48
C ASP A 72 -21.83 -13.34 -23.80
N LYS A 73 -20.58 -13.13 -23.35
CA LYS A 73 -19.79 -14.17 -22.69
C LYS A 73 -20.41 -14.55 -21.34
N VAL A 74 -20.54 -15.86 -21.11
CA VAL A 74 -20.93 -16.46 -19.83
C VAL A 74 -19.86 -17.46 -19.42
N ILE A 75 -19.41 -17.39 -18.18
CA ILE A 75 -18.44 -18.34 -17.61
C ILE A 75 -19.17 -19.65 -17.27
N LYS A 76 -18.73 -20.75 -17.88
CA LYS A 76 -19.45 -22.03 -17.79
C LYS A 76 -18.75 -23.07 -16.93
N THR A 77 -17.45 -22.91 -16.67
CA THR A 77 -16.68 -23.87 -15.87
C THR A 77 -16.04 -23.19 -14.66
N GLY A 78 -15.77 -23.99 -13.62
CA GLY A 78 -15.03 -23.56 -12.45
C GLY A 78 -13.59 -23.17 -12.80
N SER A 79 -12.97 -23.81 -13.79
CA SER A 79 -11.62 -23.45 -14.26
C SER A 79 -11.59 -22.08 -14.94
N GLU A 80 -12.56 -21.75 -15.80
CA GLU A 80 -12.68 -20.41 -16.39
C GLU A 80 -12.94 -19.34 -15.32
N LEU A 81 -13.77 -19.67 -14.33
CA LEU A 81 -14.04 -18.79 -13.21
C LEU A 81 -12.79 -18.57 -12.36
N GLN A 82 -12.06 -19.65 -12.04
CA GLN A 82 -10.78 -19.58 -11.34
C GLN A 82 -9.77 -18.78 -12.13
N SER A 83 -9.58 -19.05 -13.42
CA SER A 83 -8.69 -18.26 -14.27
C SER A 83 -9.07 -16.79 -14.33
N MET A 84 -10.37 -16.42 -14.29
CA MET A 84 -10.80 -15.02 -14.20
C MET A 84 -10.48 -14.40 -12.83
N LEU A 85 -10.73 -15.14 -11.75
CA LEU A 85 -10.37 -14.73 -10.40
C LEU A 85 -8.84 -14.60 -10.25
N GLU A 86 -8.09 -15.43 -10.97
CA GLU A 86 -6.63 -15.47 -11.03
C GLU A 86 -6.04 -14.45 -12.02
N THR A 87 -6.75 -14.05 -13.09
CA THR A 87 -6.29 -12.94 -13.96
C THR A 87 -6.34 -11.61 -13.22
N ARG A 88 -7.10 -11.53 -12.11
CA ARG A 88 -7.04 -10.46 -11.13
C ARG A 88 -5.73 -10.46 -10.32
N THR A 89 -5.05 -11.60 -10.22
CA THR A 89 -3.70 -11.72 -9.65
C THR A 89 -2.58 -11.41 -10.66
N THR A 90 -2.88 -11.22 -11.96
CA THR A 90 -1.84 -11.00 -12.99
C THR A 90 -1.57 -9.54 -13.36
N GLU A 91 -2.42 -8.57 -12.97
CA GLU A 91 -1.87 -7.22 -12.73
C GLU A 91 -1.41 -7.19 -11.28
N THR A 92 -0.12 -7.44 -11.09
CA THR A 92 0.49 -7.36 -9.77
C THR A 92 0.32 -5.94 -9.26
N SER A 93 -0.60 -5.79 -8.30
CA SER A 93 -0.83 -4.55 -7.58
C SER A 93 0.48 -4.13 -6.92
N ARG A 94 1.12 -3.12 -7.51
CA ARG A 94 2.38 -2.59 -7.01
C ARG A 94 2.12 -1.48 -6.01
N LEU A 95 2.96 -1.48 -4.99
CA LEU A 95 3.00 -0.49 -3.94
C LEU A 95 4.33 0.25 -4.01
N ILE A 96 4.30 1.51 -3.61
CA ILE A 96 5.50 2.34 -3.48
C ILE A 96 5.61 2.86 -2.05
N GLY A 97 6.81 2.76 -1.50
CA GLY A 97 7.24 3.52 -0.34
C GLY A 97 8.16 4.66 -0.75
N LEU A 98 7.91 5.87 -0.27
CA LEU A 98 8.66 7.06 -0.65
C LEU A 98 9.14 7.84 0.58
N ASP A 99 10.46 7.84 0.83
CA ASP A 99 11.10 8.81 1.72
C ASP A 99 11.31 10.11 0.94
N LEU A 100 10.37 11.04 1.08
CA LEU A 100 10.35 12.26 0.29
C LEU A 100 11.09 13.39 1.00
N ALA A 101 12.16 13.87 0.36
CA ALA A 101 12.80 15.10 0.82
C ALA A 101 11.83 16.28 0.74
N TRP A 102 11.66 17.01 1.86
CA TRP A 102 10.81 18.20 1.92
C TRP A 102 11.22 19.28 0.92
N ASN A 103 12.51 19.33 0.57
CA ASN A 103 13.06 20.06 -0.57
C ASN A 103 13.71 19.06 -1.53
N CYS A 104 12.90 18.41 -2.35
CA CYS A 104 13.34 17.42 -3.31
C CYS A 104 14.23 17.98 -4.43
N GLU A 105 14.20 19.28 -4.68
CA GLU A 105 15.07 19.91 -5.69
C GLU A 105 16.55 19.91 -5.25
N LYS A 106 16.80 20.00 -3.94
CA LYS A 106 18.17 20.04 -3.39
C LYS A 106 18.63 18.72 -2.80
N ASN A 107 17.71 17.95 -2.23
CA ASN A 107 18.02 16.74 -1.46
C ASN A 107 17.44 15.51 -2.16
N GLY A 108 18.15 14.39 -2.06
CA GLY A 108 17.70 13.11 -2.58
C GLY A 108 16.50 12.56 -1.81
N SER A 109 15.67 11.79 -2.50
CA SER A 109 14.57 11.00 -1.96
C SER A 109 14.84 9.52 -2.20
N GLY A 110 14.28 8.66 -1.35
CA GLY A 110 14.33 7.21 -1.48
C GLY A 110 12.99 6.67 -1.99
N LEU A 111 13.01 5.72 -2.92
CA LEU A 111 11.82 5.08 -3.48
C LEU A 111 12.01 3.57 -3.45
N ALA A 112 11.09 2.85 -2.80
CA ALA A 112 11.04 1.40 -2.79
C ALA A 112 9.78 0.94 -3.53
N THR A 113 9.95 0.04 -4.48
CA THR A 113 8.87 -0.58 -5.24
C THR A 113 8.69 -2.01 -4.76
N GLY A 114 7.43 -2.40 -4.52
CA GLY A 114 7.10 -3.78 -4.22
C GLY A 114 5.75 -4.19 -4.77
N ARG A 115 5.43 -5.47 -4.61
CA ARG A 115 4.14 -6.05 -4.99
C ARG A 115 3.59 -6.92 -3.87
N ILE A 116 2.27 -6.99 -3.77
CA ILE A 116 1.62 -8.01 -2.94
C ILE A 116 1.62 -9.33 -3.70
N ASP A 117 2.13 -10.38 -3.06
CA ASP A 117 2.13 -11.75 -3.57
C ASP A 117 1.58 -12.69 -2.48
N GLY A 118 0.32 -13.09 -2.63
CA GLY A 118 -0.41 -13.80 -1.57
C GLY A 118 -0.51 -12.96 -0.29
N ASN A 119 0.10 -13.44 0.80
CA ASN A 119 0.20 -12.73 2.07
C ASN A 119 1.55 -12.04 2.28
N ALA A 120 2.45 -12.08 1.30
CA ALA A 120 3.77 -11.47 1.38
C ALA A 120 3.80 -10.12 0.65
N ILE A 121 4.70 -9.25 1.11
CA ILE A 121 5.16 -8.10 0.34
C ILE A 121 6.51 -8.46 -0.27
N VAL A 122 6.60 -8.42 -1.60
CA VAL A 122 7.88 -8.62 -2.30
C VAL A 122 8.48 -7.26 -2.59
N LEU A 123 9.66 -6.99 -2.06
CA LEU A 123 10.47 -5.81 -2.33
C LEU A 123 11.28 -6.05 -3.62
N GLU A 124 10.86 -5.40 -4.71
CA GLU A 124 11.38 -5.61 -6.06
C GLU A 124 12.60 -4.72 -6.37
N ASP A 125 12.54 -3.45 -5.95
CA ASP A 125 13.57 -2.47 -6.28
C ASP A 125 13.64 -1.37 -5.22
N VAL A 126 14.84 -0.81 -5.02
CA VAL A 126 15.07 0.36 -4.17
C VAL A 126 15.99 1.32 -4.89
N GLN A 127 15.53 2.55 -5.04
CA GLN A 127 16.26 3.66 -5.60
C GLN A 127 16.46 4.73 -4.53
N SER A 128 17.59 5.42 -4.56
CA SER A 128 17.88 6.52 -3.62
C SER A 128 18.58 7.66 -4.33
N GLY A 129 18.53 8.84 -3.73
CA GLY A 129 19.15 10.02 -4.33
C GLY A 129 18.36 10.64 -5.49
N ILE A 130 17.09 10.26 -5.68
CA ILE A 130 16.24 10.86 -6.71
C ILE A 130 15.99 12.32 -6.31
N ARG A 131 16.33 13.26 -7.19
CA ARG A 131 16.17 14.71 -6.98
C ARG A 131 15.25 15.30 -8.02
N GLY A 132 14.47 16.28 -7.61
CA GLY A 132 13.53 17.02 -8.44
C GLY A 132 12.14 16.39 -8.43
N LEU A 133 11.12 17.22 -8.24
CA LEU A 133 9.72 16.77 -8.16
C LEU A 133 9.31 16.02 -9.43
N LYS A 134 9.75 16.50 -10.60
CA LYS A 134 9.49 15.85 -11.89
C LYS A 134 9.99 14.41 -11.91
N PHE A 135 11.24 14.15 -11.51
CA PHE A 135 11.84 12.82 -11.58
C PHE A 135 11.20 11.86 -10.58
N ILE A 136 10.86 12.35 -9.38
CA ILE A 136 10.14 11.55 -8.38
C ILE A 136 8.76 11.17 -8.91
N ARG A 137 8.01 12.15 -9.42
CA ARG A 137 6.70 11.92 -10.02
C ARG A 137 6.78 10.93 -11.19
N ASP A 138 7.72 11.15 -12.11
CA ASP A 138 7.86 10.30 -13.29
C ASP A 138 8.26 8.86 -12.88
N ALA A 139 9.11 8.67 -11.87
CA ALA A 139 9.44 7.35 -11.32
C ALA A 139 8.21 6.64 -10.71
N VAL A 140 7.36 7.38 -10.00
CA VAL A 140 6.13 6.85 -9.41
C VAL A 140 5.10 6.48 -10.50
N ILE A 141 4.78 7.42 -11.39
CA ILE A 141 3.70 7.24 -12.39
C ILE A 141 4.08 6.21 -13.46
N SER A 142 5.36 6.09 -13.81
CA SER A 142 5.83 5.11 -14.79
C SER A 142 5.93 3.68 -14.24
N THR A 143 5.76 3.49 -12.93
CA THR A 143 5.72 2.16 -12.32
C THR A 143 4.42 1.45 -12.73
N SER A 144 4.54 0.48 -13.64
CA SER A 144 3.38 -0.29 -14.13
C SER A 144 2.64 -1.00 -13.00
N GLY A 145 1.31 -0.91 -12.99
CA GLY A 145 0.47 -1.59 -11.99
C GLY A 145 0.48 -0.95 -10.60
N VAL A 146 1.05 0.27 -10.43
CA VAL A 146 1.02 0.96 -9.14
C VAL A 146 -0.41 1.33 -8.73
N THR A 147 -0.80 0.90 -7.53
CA THR A 147 -2.12 1.17 -6.94
C THR A 147 -2.00 1.92 -5.61
N GLY A 148 -0.88 1.82 -4.91
CA GLY A 148 -0.74 2.38 -3.58
C GLY A 148 0.60 3.03 -3.32
N ILE A 149 0.59 4.19 -2.66
CA ILE A 149 1.80 4.94 -2.33
C ILE A 149 1.74 5.41 -0.87
N ALA A 150 2.75 5.07 -0.08
CA ALA A 150 2.97 5.65 1.24
C ALA A 150 4.17 6.60 1.21
N ILE A 151 3.98 7.82 1.70
CA ILE A 151 4.92 8.93 1.53
C ILE A 151 5.29 9.51 2.89
N ASP A 152 6.59 9.54 3.23
CA ASP A 152 7.13 10.27 4.39
C ASP A 152 7.26 11.76 4.06
N ALA A 153 6.12 12.44 4.00
CA ALA A 153 6.03 13.90 3.97
C ALA A 153 4.60 14.36 4.28
N PRO A 154 4.44 15.57 4.82
CA PRO A 154 3.13 16.23 4.87
C PRO A 154 2.49 16.30 3.48
N LEU A 155 1.32 15.69 3.30
CA LEU A 155 0.60 15.70 2.02
C LEU A 155 -0.52 16.73 1.98
N ILE A 156 -1.14 17.01 3.13
CA ILE A 156 -2.19 18.01 3.28
C ILE A 156 -1.81 18.94 4.42
N ILE A 157 -1.74 20.25 4.12
CA ILE A 157 -1.48 21.31 5.09
C ILE A 157 -2.53 22.42 4.88
N LYS A 158 -3.33 22.70 5.92
CA LYS A 158 -4.34 23.77 5.92
C LYS A 158 -4.08 24.85 6.98
N ASN A 159 -3.29 24.54 8.00
CA ASN A 159 -3.00 25.45 9.11
C ASN A 159 -1.97 26.50 8.73
N ALA A 160 -2.22 27.75 9.13
CA ALA A 160 -1.31 28.88 8.87
C ALA A 160 0.00 28.77 9.68
N THR A 161 -0.08 28.38 10.95
CA THR A 161 1.05 28.26 11.88
C THR A 161 0.93 27.02 12.76
N GLY A 162 1.99 26.70 13.53
CA GLY A 162 2.04 25.55 14.42
C GLY A 162 2.07 24.20 13.69
N GLY A 163 1.76 23.12 14.40
CA GLY A 163 1.56 21.78 13.81
C GLY A 163 0.09 21.45 13.58
N ARG A 164 -0.16 20.56 12.61
CA ARG A 164 -1.47 19.99 12.27
C ARG A 164 -2.03 19.17 13.44
N ARG A 165 -3.34 18.90 13.40
CA ARG A 165 -4.02 18.07 14.42
C ARG A 165 -3.40 16.66 14.48
N CYS A 166 -3.21 16.02 13.32
CA CYS A 166 -2.58 14.69 13.21
C CYS A 166 -1.19 14.63 13.87
N GLU A 167 -0.35 15.64 13.66
CA GLU A 167 1.02 15.69 14.22
C GLU A 167 1.00 15.82 15.74
N LYS A 168 0.06 16.58 16.30
CA LYS A 168 -0.11 16.73 17.76
C LYS A 168 -0.58 15.42 18.38
N GLU A 169 -1.64 14.83 17.84
CA GLU A 169 -2.20 13.55 18.31
C GLU A 169 -1.14 12.44 18.25
N LEU A 170 -0.40 12.34 17.14
CA LEU A 170 0.69 11.39 16.98
C LEU A 170 1.80 11.67 17.99
N SER A 171 2.22 12.92 18.13
CA SER A 171 3.30 13.29 19.06
C SER A 171 2.93 12.99 20.50
N ASP A 172 1.68 13.19 20.90
CA ASP A 172 1.20 12.86 22.24
C ASP A 172 1.31 11.36 22.53
N LYS A 173 0.92 10.51 21.57
CA LYS A 173 1.06 9.04 21.68
C LYS A 173 2.52 8.60 21.73
N TYR A 174 3.36 9.14 20.84
CA TYR A 174 4.72 8.66 20.63
C TYR A 174 5.80 9.44 21.40
N ARG A 175 5.43 10.43 22.22
CA ARG A 175 6.35 11.22 23.04
C ARG A 175 7.24 10.37 23.92
N ARG A 176 6.68 9.35 24.59
CA ARG A 176 7.42 8.44 25.47
C ARG A 176 8.53 7.64 24.74
N TYR A 177 8.40 7.49 23.43
CA TYR A 177 9.37 6.80 22.58
C TYR A 177 10.34 7.75 21.88
N SER A 178 10.26 9.06 22.14
CA SER A 178 11.01 10.09 21.41
C SER A 178 10.76 10.06 19.88
N ALA A 179 9.54 9.73 19.45
CA ALA A 179 9.16 9.59 18.03
C ALA A 179 8.00 10.52 17.61
N GLY A 180 7.92 11.72 18.19
CA GLY A 180 6.96 12.75 17.77
C GLY A 180 7.28 13.36 16.41
N ALA A 181 6.25 13.81 15.71
CA ALA A 181 6.34 14.42 14.38
C ALA A 181 6.82 15.88 14.46
N TYR A 182 7.48 16.34 13.39
CA TYR A 182 7.76 17.76 13.23
C TYR A 182 6.49 18.49 12.78
N PRO A 183 6.26 19.73 13.25
CA PRO A 183 5.11 20.50 12.83
C PRO A 183 5.21 20.91 11.36
N SER A 184 4.09 20.85 10.64
CA SER A 184 3.97 21.44 9.31
C SER A 184 2.84 22.46 9.21
N ASN A 185 3.06 23.50 8.40
CA ASN A 185 2.14 24.62 8.20
C ASN A 185 2.42 25.36 6.89
N LEU A 186 1.49 26.24 6.49
CA LEU A 186 1.58 27.01 5.25
C LEU A 186 2.79 27.94 5.19
N GLY A 187 3.37 28.33 6.33
CA GLY A 187 4.60 29.12 6.41
C GLY A 187 5.88 28.36 6.05
N MET A 188 5.83 27.04 5.88
CA MET A 188 7.01 26.25 5.50
C MET A 188 7.56 26.66 4.12
N LYS A 189 8.88 26.75 4.03
CA LYS A 189 9.57 27.14 2.79
C LYS A 189 9.41 26.12 1.67
N TRP A 190 9.40 24.83 2.00
CA TRP A 190 9.38 23.74 1.03
C TRP A 190 8.24 22.79 1.35
N LYS A 191 7.46 22.43 0.32
CA LYS A 191 6.22 21.66 0.45
C LYS A 191 6.13 20.59 -0.65
N SER A 192 7.25 19.88 -0.90
CA SER A 192 7.32 18.85 -1.94
C SER A 192 6.24 17.78 -1.81
N GLY A 193 5.83 17.44 -0.57
CA GLY A 193 4.73 16.50 -0.31
C GLY A 193 3.39 16.94 -0.87
N LEU A 194 2.98 18.21 -0.66
CA LEU A 194 1.75 18.78 -1.23
C LEU A 194 1.79 18.74 -2.76
N ALA A 195 2.88 19.22 -3.35
CA ALA A 195 2.98 19.29 -4.81
C ALA A 195 2.99 17.90 -5.47
N LEU A 196 3.60 16.89 -4.80
CA LEU A 196 3.52 15.51 -5.25
C LEU A 196 2.10 14.95 -5.08
N ALA A 197 1.46 15.19 -3.93
CA ALA A 197 0.11 14.72 -3.65
C ALA A 197 -0.91 15.23 -4.68
N GLU A 198 -0.90 16.53 -4.98
CA GLU A 198 -1.74 17.15 -6.02
C GLU A 198 -1.50 16.48 -7.38
N SER A 199 -0.23 16.29 -7.75
CA SER A 199 0.10 15.61 -9.01
C SER A 199 -0.35 14.14 -9.04
N LEU A 200 -0.41 13.46 -7.90
CA LEU A 200 -0.92 12.09 -7.81
C LEU A 200 -2.46 12.07 -7.91
N GLU A 201 -3.15 13.04 -7.33
CA GLU A 201 -4.60 13.21 -7.50
C GLU A 201 -4.98 13.41 -8.98
N ASP A 202 -4.22 14.22 -9.71
CA ASP A 202 -4.35 14.39 -11.17
C ASP A 202 -4.19 13.07 -11.95
N ASN A 203 -3.55 12.06 -11.34
CA ASN A 203 -3.34 10.72 -11.90
C ASN A 203 -4.24 9.64 -11.28
N GLY A 204 -5.29 10.08 -10.57
CA GLY A 204 -6.35 9.23 -10.02
C GLY A 204 -6.06 8.64 -8.65
N PHE A 205 -4.98 9.03 -7.97
CA PHE A 205 -4.70 8.59 -6.60
C PHE A 205 -5.51 9.40 -5.59
N VAL A 206 -6.22 8.70 -4.71
CA VAL A 206 -7.07 9.33 -3.70
C VAL A 206 -6.43 9.28 -2.31
N HIS A 207 -6.42 10.39 -1.59
CA HIS A 207 -6.04 10.42 -0.17
C HIS A 207 -6.87 9.45 0.65
N LEU A 208 -6.23 8.56 1.40
CA LEU A 208 -6.91 7.50 2.16
C LEU A 208 -7.87 6.68 1.29
N GLY A 209 -7.55 6.53 0.00
CA GLY A 209 -8.42 5.88 -0.97
C GLY A 209 -8.70 4.40 -0.67
N ASN A 210 -9.70 3.86 -1.39
CA ASN A 210 -10.03 2.44 -1.36
C ASN A 210 -8.85 1.61 -1.90
N LYS A 211 -8.57 0.48 -1.25
CA LYS A 211 -7.46 -0.44 -1.53
C LYS A 211 -7.64 -1.14 -2.88
N ASP A 212 -8.88 -1.22 -3.38
CA ASP A 212 -9.22 -1.73 -4.72
C ASP A 212 -8.98 -0.72 -5.86
N GLY A 213 -8.58 0.51 -5.53
CA GLY A 213 -8.28 1.59 -6.47
C GLY A 213 -6.89 2.19 -6.25
N LYS A 214 -6.66 3.36 -6.84
CA LYS A 214 -5.42 4.12 -6.62
C LYS A 214 -5.51 4.96 -5.35
N TRP A 215 -4.56 4.81 -4.44
CA TRP A 215 -4.55 5.52 -3.16
C TRP A 215 -3.16 6.06 -2.81
N GLN A 216 -3.16 7.15 -2.07
CA GLN A 216 -1.96 7.73 -1.48
C GLN A 216 -2.17 7.97 0.02
N ILE A 217 -1.13 7.72 0.82
CA ILE A 217 -1.14 7.97 2.25
C ILE A 217 0.12 8.71 2.71
N GLU A 218 -0.08 9.63 3.64
CA GLU A 218 1.00 10.16 4.45
C GLU A 218 1.36 9.13 5.53
N CYS A 219 2.65 8.83 5.67
CA CYS A 219 3.16 7.94 6.69
C CYS A 219 4.32 8.59 7.47
N TYR A 220 4.69 7.99 8.60
CA TYR A 220 5.84 8.46 9.37
C TYR A 220 6.68 7.27 9.88
N PRO A 221 7.90 7.05 9.33
CA PRO A 221 8.70 5.85 9.62
C PRO A 221 9.08 5.66 11.10
N HIS A 222 9.39 6.73 11.82
CA HIS A 222 9.84 6.63 13.21
C HIS A 222 8.84 5.94 14.15
N PRO A 223 7.57 6.37 14.26
CA PRO A 223 6.56 5.65 15.03
C PRO A 223 6.19 4.31 14.38
N ALA A 224 6.23 4.19 13.05
CA ALA A 224 5.96 2.91 12.39
C ALA A 224 6.96 1.81 12.82
N MET A 225 8.25 2.13 12.89
CA MET A 225 9.26 1.18 13.37
C MET A 225 9.06 0.75 14.83
N ILE A 226 8.51 1.62 15.68
CA ILE A 226 8.16 1.25 17.05
C ILE A 226 7.10 0.17 17.06
N GLU A 227 6.06 0.32 16.23
CA GLU A 227 4.93 -0.60 16.18
C GLU A 227 5.29 -1.89 15.45
N ILE A 228 5.97 -1.80 14.30
CA ILE A 228 6.38 -2.95 13.47
C ILE A 228 7.37 -3.86 14.24
N PHE A 229 8.34 -3.27 14.94
CA PHE A 229 9.44 -4.02 15.56
C PHE A 229 9.35 -4.10 17.09
N GLY A 230 8.30 -3.56 17.71
CA GLY A 230 8.13 -3.55 19.16
C GLY A 230 9.23 -2.77 19.90
N LEU A 231 9.71 -1.65 19.33
CA LEU A 231 10.81 -0.88 19.93
C LEU A 231 10.35 -0.04 21.11
N ASN A 232 11.15 0.00 22.17
CA ASN A 232 10.87 0.84 23.35
C ASN A 232 11.23 2.32 23.16
N GLU A 233 11.95 2.66 22.10
CA GLU A 233 12.31 4.03 21.72
C GLU A 233 12.57 4.14 20.22
N ARG A 234 12.60 5.36 19.69
CA ARG A 234 12.97 5.65 18.30
C ARG A 234 14.38 5.12 17.99
N LEU A 235 14.47 4.28 16.96
CA LEU A 235 15.75 3.84 16.43
C LEU A 235 16.60 5.03 15.92
N LYS A 236 17.84 5.10 16.37
CA LYS A 236 18.81 6.11 15.93
C LYS A 236 19.65 5.52 14.78
N TYR A 237 19.31 5.88 13.55
CA TYR A 237 20.04 5.51 12.32
C TYR A 237 20.25 6.71 11.39
N LYS A 238 19.35 7.69 11.44
CA LYS A 238 19.51 8.93 10.66
C LYS A 238 20.69 9.76 11.17
N ARG A 239 21.59 10.13 10.27
CA ARG A 239 22.79 10.90 10.63
C ARG A 239 22.40 12.29 11.14
N LYS A 240 22.97 12.70 12.28
CA LYS A 240 22.82 14.04 12.86
C LYS A 240 24.18 14.73 12.99
N LYS A 241 24.18 16.06 13.11
CA LYS A 241 25.42 16.88 13.22
C LYS A 241 26.36 16.39 14.33
N ASN A 242 25.81 15.91 15.44
CA ASN A 242 26.57 15.46 16.61
C ASN A 242 26.66 13.93 16.72
N MET A 243 26.47 13.21 15.61
CA MET A 243 26.54 11.74 15.55
C MET A 243 27.77 11.34 14.72
N SER A 244 28.54 10.35 15.18
CA SER A 244 29.68 9.87 14.41
C SER A 244 29.22 9.10 13.16
N THR A 245 30.10 8.96 12.17
CA THR A 245 29.80 8.11 11.00
C THR A 245 29.58 6.65 11.42
N GLN A 246 30.31 6.19 12.43
CA GLN A 246 30.19 4.81 12.92
C GLN A 246 28.83 4.57 13.58
N ASP A 247 28.37 5.49 14.45
CA ASP A 247 27.04 5.37 15.08
C ASP A 247 25.91 5.30 14.04
N ALA A 248 26.03 6.09 12.96
CA ALA A 248 25.06 6.07 11.87
C ALA A 248 25.10 4.75 11.08
N ARG A 249 26.28 4.18 10.84
CA ARG A 249 26.43 2.85 10.24
C ARG A 249 25.81 1.77 11.12
N ASP A 250 26.15 1.75 12.41
CA ASP A 250 25.63 0.78 13.37
C ASP A 250 24.10 0.86 13.47
N GLY A 251 23.55 2.08 13.47
CA GLY A 251 22.11 2.32 13.43
C GLY A 251 21.45 1.80 12.15
N GLN A 252 22.07 2.02 10.98
CA GLN A 252 21.55 1.53 9.70
C GLN A 252 21.68 0.01 9.56
N THR A 253 22.78 -0.59 10.02
CA THR A 253 22.94 -2.05 10.12
C THR A 253 21.86 -2.64 11.03
N LYS A 254 21.58 -2.01 12.17
CA LYS A 254 20.48 -2.45 13.04
C LYS A 254 19.12 -2.37 12.35
N LEU A 255 18.83 -1.29 11.61
CA LEU A 255 17.59 -1.18 10.83
C LEU A 255 17.51 -2.24 9.72
N ALA A 256 18.59 -2.46 8.98
CA ALA A 256 18.67 -3.48 7.95
C ALA A 256 18.37 -4.88 8.52
N ASN A 257 18.90 -5.20 9.70
CA ASN A 257 18.63 -6.46 10.39
C ASN A 257 17.17 -6.62 10.82
N LEU A 258 16.56 -5.54 11.31
CA LEU A 258 15.13 -5.55 11.65
C LEU A 258 14.27 -5.77 10.40
N ILE A 259 14.60 -5.10 9.29
CA ILE A 259 13.91 -5.27 7.99
C ILE A 259 14.07 -6.71 7.48
N ARG A 260 15.27 -7.29 7.50
CA ARG A 260 15.48 -8.70 7.14
C ARG A 260 14.67 -9.65 8.04
N GLY A 261 14.53 -9.32 9.32
CA GLY A 261 13.68 -10.05 10.26
C GLY A 261 12.21 -10.15 9.83
N LEU A 262 11.71 -9.22 9.00
CA LEU A 262 10.36 -9.25 8.46
C LEU A 262 10.12 -10.43 7.50
N GLU A 263 11.16 -11.08 6.97
CA GLU A 263 11.01 -12.35 6.23
C GLU A 263 10.23 -13.40 7.03
N ASN A 264 10.35 -13.36 8.36
CA ASN A 264 9.68 -14.29 9.28
C ASN A 264 8.42 -13.71 9.93
N HIS A 265 7.92 -12.57 9.46
CA HIS A 265 6.72 -11.95 10.03
C HIS A 265 5.48 -12.80 9.75
N GLN A 266 4.72 -13.17 10.80
CA GLN A 266 3.68 -14.20 10.72
C GLN A 266 2.53 -13.86 9.77
N LYS A 267 2.18 -12.58 9.61
CA LYS A 267 1.01 -12.15 8.83
C LYS A 267 1.35 -11.51 7.50
N LEU A 268 2.55 -10.94 7.40
CA LEU A 268 2.97 -10.11 6.28
C LEU A 268 4.49 -10.24 6.10
N PRO A 269 4.98 -11.42 5.69
CA PRO A 269 6.41 -11.62 5.45
C PRO A 269 6.91 -10.70 4.34
N LEU A 270 8.14 -10.20 4.50
CA LEU A 270 8.84 -9.42 3.48
C LEU A 270 9.77 -10.34 2.69
N VAL A 271 9.58 -10.43 1.38
CA VAL A 271 10.52 -11.14 0.48
C VAL A 271 11.41 -10.09 -0.19
N ILE A 272 12.73 -10.25 -0.10
CA ILE A 272 13.69 -9.27 -0.60
C ILE A 272 14.34 -9.78 -1.90
N GLU A 273 14.05 -9.14 -3.03
CA GLU A 273 14.68 -9.48 -4.30
C GLU A 273 16.11 -8.92 -4.40
N GLU A 274 16.93 -9.52 -5.27
CA GLU A 274 18.37 -9.25 -5.43
C GLU A 274 18.71 -7.75 -5.53
N LYS A 275 17.93 -6.99 -6.31
CA LYS A 275 18.15 -5.55 -6.53
C LYS A 275 18.10 -4.73 -5.23
N ALA A 276 17.27 -5.15 -4.28
CA ALA A 276 17.10 -4.45 -3.02
C ALA A 276 18.09 -4.89 -1.93
N GLN A 277 18.70 -6.08 -2.07
CA GLN A 277 19.58 -6.66 -1.04
C GLN A 277 20.75 -5.76 -0.66
N SER A 278 21.30 -5.01 -1.64
CA SER A 278 22.45 -4.17 -1.38
C SER A 278 22.19 -3.18 -0.24
N PHE A 279 20.99 -2.58 -0.14
CA PHE A 279 20.63 -1.62 0.92
C PHE A 279 20.62 -2.21 2.32
N LEU A 280 20.51 -3.54 2.42
CA LEU A 280 20.40 -4.30 3.66
C LEU A 280 21.69 -5.08 4.00
N ASP A 281 22.74 -4.94 3.19
CA ASP A 281 24.01 -5.63 3.38
C ASP A 281 24.90 -4.94 4.43
N ASP A 282 25.15 -5.65 5.54
CA ASP A 282 25.93 -5.16 6.68
C ASP A 282 27.36 -4.77 6.30
N ASN A 283 28.02 -5.58 5.45
CA ASN A 283 29.41 -5.34 5.04
C ASN A 283 29.50 -4.06 4.22
N ARG A 284 28.56 -3.86 3.29
CA ARG A 284 28.45 -2.64 2.50
C ARG A 284 28.21 -1.44 3.41
N ILE A 285 27.21 -1.49 4.28
CA ILE A 285 26.87 -0.39 5.20
C ILE A 285 28.09 0.03 6.03
N SER A 286 28.85 -0.93 6.54
CA SER A 286 30.04 -0.66 7.38
C SER A 286 31.13 0.17 6.67
N THR A 287 31.17 0.16 5.34
CA THR A 287 32.18 0.86 4.53
C THR A 287 31.68 2.17 3.92
N LEU A 288 30.38 2.45 3.97
CA LEU A 288 29.79 3.62 3.31
C LEU A 288 30.36 4.94 3.83
N GLN A 289 30.74 5.80 2.90
CA GLN A 289 31.13 7.19 3.19
C GLN A 289 29.89 8.06 3.49
N PRO A 290 30.02 9.21 4.16
CA PRO A 290 28.88 9.99 4.66
C PRO A 290 27.79 10.31 3.62
N SER A 291 28.14 10.62 2.37
CA SER A 291 27.17 10.86 1.30
C SER A 291 26.41 9.58 0.94
N ALA A 292 27.11 8.48 0.67
CA ALA A 292 26.51 7.18 0.36
C ALA A 292 25.69 6.62 1.54
N LEU A 293 26.09 6.92 2.77
CA LEU A 293 25.34 6.58 3.96
C LEU A 293 24.00 7.33 4.04
N LYS A 294 23.94 8.58 3.56
CA LYS A 294 22.67 9.30 3.41
C LYS A 294 21.78 8.67 2.33
N HIS A 295 22.35 8.25 1.21
CA HIS A 295 21.60 7.51 0.18
C HIS A 295 21.05 6.17 0.71
N ASN A 296 21.83 5.46 1.53
CA ASN A 296 21.35 4.23 2.16
C ASN A 296 20.26 4.50 3.21
N GLU A 297 20.37 5.60 3.97
CA GLU A 297 19.32 6.09 4.88
C GLU A 297 17.99 6.27 4.15
N ASP A 298 18.00 7.02 3.04
CA ASP A 298 16.80 7.28 2.22
C ASP A 298 16.18 5.97 1.72
N GLY A 299 17.01 5.02 1.28
CA GLY A 299 16.55 3.71 0.82
C GLY A 299 15.92 2.87 1.93
N LEU A 300 16.52 2.84 3.12
CA LEU A 300 15.96 2.13 4.28
C LEU A 300 14.61 2.73 4.70
N ASP A 301 14.49 4.05 4.69
CA ASP A 301 13.23 4.75 4.98
C ASP A 301 12.15 4.46 3.94
N ALA A 302 12.52 4.40 2.66
CA ALA A 302 11.62 4.03 1.59
C ALA A 302 11.10 2.59 1.75
N ILE A 303 11.95 1.64 2.19
CA ILE A 303 11.51 0.26 2.49
C ILE A 303 10.51 0.25 3.64
N ILE A 304 10.73 1.03 4.71
CA ILE A 304 9.75 1.15 5.80
C ILE A 304 8.44 1.77 5.30
N CYS A 305 8.51 2.81 4.45
CA CYS A 305 7.32 3.38 3.81
C CYS A 305 6.56 2.32 2.99
N LEU A 306 7.27 1.48 2.23
CA LEU A 306 6.66 0.40 1.45
C LEU A 306 5.98 -0.62 2.35
N TYR A 307 6.59 -0.96 3.49
CA TYR A 307 5.96 -1.87 4.44
C TYR A 307 4.69 -1.26 5.06
N ILE A 308 4.68 0.04 5.34
CA ILE A 308 3.45 0.76 5.75
C ILE A 308 2.39 0.72 4.65
N ALA A 309 2.80 0.90 3.38
CA ALA A 309 1.92 0.78 2.23
C ALA A 309 1.27 -0.61 2.18
N ALA A 310 2.06 -1.67 2.41
CA ALA A 310 1.56 -3.05 2.46
C ALA A 310 0.57 -3.27 3.61
N VAL A 311 0.87 -2.79 4.83
CA VAL A 311 -0.06 -2.85 5.98
C VAL A 311 -1.39 -2.14 5.67
N TYR A 312 -1.34 -0.96 5.04
CA TYR A 312 -2.54 -0.24 4.64
C TYR A 312 -3.33 -1.00 3.56
N SER A 313 -2.63 -1.55 2.57
CA SER A 313 -3.21 -2.30 1.44
C SER A 313 -3.97 -3.55 1.88
N THR A 314 -3.47 -4.26 2.90
CA THR A 314 -4.11 -5.49 3.39
C THR A 314 -5.28 -5.23 4.34
N GLY A 315 -5.54 -3.96 4.70
CA GLY A 315 -6.50 -3.62 5.75
C GLY A 315 -6.07 -4.14 7.13
N SER A 316 -4.77 -4.38 7.33
CA SER A 316 -4.21 -4.79 8.63
C SER A 316 -4.38 -3.68 9.66
N ASN A 317 -4.03 -3.97 10.92
CA ASN A 317 -4.13 -2.99 11.99
C ASN A 317 -3.19 -1.79 11.73
N TYR A 318 -3.78 -0.61 11.59
CA TYR A 318 -3.11 0.68 11.59
C TYR A 318 -3.98 1.72 12.29
N GLN A 319 -3.33 2.76 12.78
CA GLN A 319 -3.98 3.96 13.29
C GLN A 319 -3.84 5.10 12.28
N CYS A 320 -4.95 5.82 12.06
CA CYS A 320 -4.96 7.09 11.35
C CYS A 320 -5.08 8.22 12.37
N PHE A 321 -4.10 9.13 12.38
CA PHE A 321 -4.17 10.39 13.12
C PHE A 321 -4.68 11.47 12.17
N GLY A 322 -5.65 12.29 12.57
CA GLY A 322 -6.27 13.28 11.68
C GLY A 322 -7.25 12.72 10.65
N ASP A 323 -7.37 13.41 9.51
CA ASP A 323 -8.34 13.11 8.44
C ASP A 323 -7.88 13.67 7.08
N SER A 324 -8.55 13.28 5.99
CA SER A 324 -8.25 13.76 4.63
C SER A 324 -8.65 15.23 4.39
N GLU A 325 -9.35 15.89 5.32
CA GLU A 325 -9.73 17.30 5.16
C GLU A 325 -8.63 18.24 5.69
N THR A 326 -8.05 17.91 6.83
CA THR A 326 -7.12 18.77 7.59
C THR A 326 -5.69 18.23 7.64
N GLY A 327 -5.48 17.01 7.17
CA GLY A 327 -4.20 16.30 7.15
C GLY A 327 -4.21 15.12 8.10
N TYR A 328 -3.51 14.05 7.68
CA TYR A 328 -3.50 12.78 8.37
C TYR A 328 -2.11 12.14 8.38
N ILE A 329 -1.90 11.16 9.26
CA ILE A 329 -0.70 10.31 9.27
C ILE A 329 -1.13 8.88 9.56
N ILE A 330 -0.70 7.93 8.74
CA ILE A 330 -0.87 6.49 8.97
C ILE A 330 0.33 5.91 9.70
N VAL A 331 0.06 5.15 10.76
CA VAL A 331 1.06 4.38 11.51
C VAL A 331 0.50 2.96 11.75
N PRO A 332 1.24 1.87 11.45
CA PRO A 332 0.86 0.51 11.85
C PRO A 332 0.59 0.38 13.37
N SER A 333 -0.19 -0.62 13.79
CA SER A 333 -0.55 -0.83 15.22
C SER A 333 -0.75 -2.28 15.61
#